data_AF-V7CKH4-F1
#
_entry.id   AF-V7CKH4-F1
#
_cell.length_a   1.000
_cell.length_b   1.000
_cell.length_c   1.000
_cell.angle_alpha   90.00
_cell.angle_beta   90.00
_cell.angle_gamma   90.00
#
_symmetry.space_group_name_H-M   'P 1'
#
loop_
_entity.id
_entity.type
_entity.pdbx_description
1 polymer ?
#
loop_
_entity_poly.entity_id
_entity_poly.type
_entity_poly.pdbx_seq_one_letter_code
_entity_poly.pdbx_strand_id
1 'polypeptide(L)'
;MAKPRYSRLQPRKSSSSSTLILTLLLVFTFLILILLALGILSIPSSSRNDLPKPNDLTSIARNTIQTSDDDEERGEQWVEVVSWEPRAFVYHNFLTKEECDYLIDIAKPSMQKSTVVDSETGKSKDSRVRTSSGTFLPRGRDKIVRNIEKKIADFSFIPVEHGEGLQVLHYEVGQKYEPHYDYFLDDFNTKNGGQRIATVLMYLTDVEEGGETVFPAAKGNFSSVPWWNELSDCGKKGLSIKPRRGDALLFWSMKPDATLDSSSLHGGCPVIKGNKWSSTKWLRVNEYKA
;
A
#
# COMPACT_ATOMS: atom_id res chain seq x y z
N MET A 1 86.92 -39.83 -19.60
CA MET A 1 86.23 -38.84 -20.45
C MET A 1 84.75 -39.18 -20.51
N ALA A 2 83.91 -38.26 -20.05
CA ALA A 2 82.47 -38.44 -19.88
C ALA A 2 81.71 -38.50 -21.23
N LYS A 3 80.71 -39.38 -21.33
CA LYS A 3 79.65 -39.36 -22.35
C LYS A 3 78.29 -39.36 -21.64
N PRO A 4 77.38 -38.42 -21.94
CA PRO A 4 76.07 -38.38 -21.28
C PRO A 4 75.14 -39.44 -21.88
N ARG A 5 74.40 -40.13 -21.00
CA ARG A 5 73.28 -41.01 -21.36
C ARG A 5 72.01 -40.18 -21.51
N TYR A 6 71.40 -40.22 -22.69
CA TYR A 6 70.05 -39.70 -22.91
C TYR A 6 69.01 -40.67 -22.34
N SER A 7 68.24 -40.21 -21.35
CA SER A 7 67.03 -40.88 -20.87
C SER A 7 65.82 -40.50 -21.74
N ARG A 8 65.23 -41.48 -22.43
CA ARG A 8 63.94 -41.36 -23.13
C ARG A 8 62.81 -41.19 -22.11
N LEU A 9 62.12 -40.06 -22.15
CA LEU A 9 60.81 -39.88 -21.52
C LEU A 9 59.73 -40.45 -22.45
N GLN A 10 58.92 -41.39 -21.96
CA GLN A 10 57.66 -41.77 -22.60
C GLN A 10 56.55 -40.79 -22.19
N PRO A 11 55.68 -40.32 -23.10
CA PRO A 11 54.52 -39.53 -22.73
C PRO A 11 53.40 -40.44 -22.23
N ARG A 12 52.95 -40.18 -21.01
CA ARG A 12 51.81 -40.85 -20.36
C ARG A 12 50.51 -40.36 -21.03
N LYS A 13 49.82 -41.24 -21.76
CA LYS A 13 48.46 -40.97 -22.28
C LYS A 13 47.48 -40.89 -21.11
N SER A 14 46.93 -39.70 -20.87
CA SER A 14 45.77 -39.49 -20.00
C SER A 14 44.53 -39.36 -20.89
N SER A 15 43.74 -40.42 -21.05
CA SER A 15 42.42 -40.32 -21.66
C SER A 15 41.48 -39.62 -20.68
N SER A 16 41.09 -38.40 -21.01
CA SER A 16 40.26 -37.54 -20.18
C SER A 16 38.85 -38.10 -20.03
N SER A 17 38.48 -38.52 -18.82
CA SER A 17 37.11 -38.93 -18.44
C SER A 17 36.03 -37.91 -18.88
N SER A 18 36.41 -36.63 -19.03
CA SER A 18 35.54 -35.55 -19.49
C SER A 18 35.03 -35.72 -20.93
N THR A 19 35.83 -36.29 -21.84
CA THR A 19 35.38 -36.48 -23.24
C THR A 19 34.30 -37.54 -23.35
N LEU A 20 34.37 -38.59 -22.53
CA LEU A 20 33.36 -39.66 -22.47
C LEU A 20 32.02 -39.14 -21.96
N ILE A 21 32.04 -38.31 -20.90
CA ILE A 21 30.84 -37.70 -20.33
C ILE A 21 30.18 -36.77 -21.36
N LEU A 22 30.97 -35.94 -22.04
CA LEU A 22 30.45 -35.03 -23.06
C LEU A 22 29.82 -35.79 -24.24
N THR A 23 30.45 -36.88 -24.70
CA THR A 23 29.87 -37.72 -25.76
C THR A 23 28.58 -38.38 -25.32
N LEU A 24 28.49 -38.83 -24.06
CA LEU A 24 27.27 -39.46 -23.53
C LEU A 24 26.11 -38.47 -23.48
N LEU A 25 26.37 -37.23 -23.04
CA LEU A 25 25.38 -36.16 -22.99
C LEU A 25 24.86 -35.80 -24.38
N LEU A 26 25.77 -35.67 -25.37
CA LEU A 26 25.38 -35.36 -26.74
C LEU A 26 24.50 -36.47 -27.35
N VAL A 27 24.87 -37.73 -27.18
CA VAL A 27 24.07 -38.86 -27.66
C VAL A 27 22.70 -38.89 -26.98
N PHE A 28 22.64 -38.63 -25.68
CA PHE A 28 21.39 -38.59 -24.93
C PHE A 28 20.47 -37.45 -25.39
N THR A 29 21.01 -36.25 -25.63
CA THR A 29 20.23 -35.13 -26.17
C THR A 29 19.69 -35.42 -27.57
N PHE A 30 20.48 -36.08 -28.41
CA PHE A 30 20.04 -36.44 -29.76
C PHE A 30 18.93 -37.51 -29.74
N LEU A 31 19.02 -38.47 -28.82
CA LEU A 31 17.98 -39.48 -28.60
C LEU A 31 16.66 -38.84 -28.15
N ILE A 32 16.70 -37.88 -27.22
CA ILE A 32 15.50 -37.14 -26.77
C ILE A 32 14.86 -36.38 -27.94
N LEU A 33 15.65 -35.72 -28.78
CA LEU A 33 15.13 -34.98 -29.94
C LEU A 33 14.47 -35.91 -30.96
N ILE A 34 15.03 -37.10 -31.19
CA ILE A 34 14.41 -38.12 -32.06
C ILE A 34 13.09 -38.60 -31.46
N LEU A 35 13.04 -38.88 -30.15
CA LEU A 35 11.82 -39.34 -29.48
C LEU A 35 10.71 -38.27 -29.48
N LEU A 36 11.07 -36.99 -29.39
CA LEU A 36 10.15 -35.86 -29.55
C LEU A 36 9.65 -35.74 -31.00
N ALA A 37 10.54 -35.87 -31.99
CA ALA A 37 10.18 -35.79 -33.41
C ALA A 37 9.29 -36.95 -33.88
N LEU A 38 9.48 -38.14 -33.29
CA LEU A 38 8.64 -39.31 -33.53
C LEU A 38 7.33 -39.32 -32.71
N GLY A 39 7.11 -38.31 -31.86
CA GLY A 39 5.90 -38.19 -31.03
C GLY A 39 5.78 -39.23 -29.91
N ILE A 40 6.88 -39.90 -29.56
CA ILE A 40 6.95 -40.92 -28.51
C ILE A 40 7.13 -40.25 -27.13
N LEU A 41 7.79 -39.09 -27.09
CA LEU A 41 7.84 -38.19 -25.94
C LEU A 41 6.96 -36.96 -26.21
N SER A 42 6.15 -36.57 -25.24
CA SER A 42 5.35 -35.34 -25.28
C SER A 42 5.87 -34.36 -24.24
N ILE A 43 6.19 -33.13 -24.64
CA ILE A 43 6.43 -32.04 -23.68
C ILE A 43 5.06 -31.58 -23.18
N PRO A 44 4.84 -31.39 -21.86
CA PRO A 44 3.58 -30.90 -21.35
C PRO A 44 3.31 -29.52 -21.97
N SER A 45 2.30 -29.42 -22.84
CA SER A 45 1.86 -28.12 -23.33
C SER A 45 0.98 -27.48 -22.25
N SER A 46 1.57 -26.66 -21.40
CA SER A 46 0.79 -25.66 -20.67
C SER A 46 0.15 -24.74 -21.70
N SER A 47 -1.18 -24.68 -21.70
CA SER A 47 -1.97 -23.75 -22.52
C SER A 47 -1.41 -22.33 -22.37
N ARG A 48 -1.35 -21.62 -23.50
CA ARG A 48 -0.63 -20.35 -23.67
C ARG A 48 -1.34 -19.13 -23.03
N ASN A 49 -2.13 -19.33 -21.97
CA ASN A 49 -2.90 -18.26 -21.33
C ASN A 49 -2.54 -17.97 -19.86
N ASP A 50 -1.67 -18.74 -19.22
CA ASP A 50 -1.33 -18.51 -17.80
C ASP A 50 0.18 -18.49 -17.55
N LEU A 51 0.86 -17.43 -18.01
CA LEU A 51 2.17 -17.07 -17.47
C LEU A 51 2.08 -15.67 -16.82
N PRO A 52 2.48 -15.50 -15.56
CA PRO A 52 2.49 -14.17 -14.93
C PRO A 52 3.48 -13.27 -15.67
N LYS A 53 3.09 -12.02 -15.92
CA LYS A 53 4.02 -11.01 -16.43
C LYS A 53 5.19 -10.88 -15.44
N PRO A 54 6.43 -10.67 -15.91
CA PRO A 54 7.63 -10.62 -15.05
C PRO A 54 7.68 -9.46 -14.03
N ASN A 55 6.58 -8.73 -13.82
CA ASN A 55 6.42 -7.67 -12.82
C ASN A 55 5.14 -7.84 -11.97
N ASP A 56 4.51 -9.01 -11.97
CA ASP A 56 3.28 -9.24 -11.20
C ASP A 56 3.59 -9.65 -9.74
N LEU A 57 3.80 -8.62 -8.91
CA LEU A 57 4.03 -8.77 -7.47
C LEU A 57 2.82 -9.36 -6.71
N THR A 58 1.63 -9.45 -7.33
CA THR A 58 0.46 -10.05 -6.68
C THR A 58 0.63 -11.54 -6.43
N SER A 59 1.45 -12.22 -7.24
CA SER A 59 1.76 -13.65 -7.05
C SER A 59 2.68 -13.92 -5.85
N ILE A 60 3.55 -12.97 -5.51
CA ILE A 60 4.49 -13.09 -4.38
C ILE A 60 3.75 -12.88 -3.05
N ALA A 61 2.74 -12.00 -3.02
CA ALA A 61 1.92 -11.79 -1.83
C ALA A 61 1.07 -13.01 -1.45
N ARG A 62 0.57 -13.78 -2.43
CA ARG A 62 -0.34 -14.92 -2.19
C ARG A 62 0.28 -16.11 -1.46
N ASN A 63 1.61 -16.26 -1.46
CA ASN A 63 2.25 -17.45 -0.90
C ASN A 63 2.65 -17.33 0.59
N THR A 64 2.45 -16.18 1.25
CA THR A 64 3.05 -15.95 2.59
C THR A 64 2.05 -15.97 3.76
N ILE A 65 0.75 -16.19 3.54
CA ILE A 65 -0.21 -16.25 4.66
C ILE A 65 -1.01 -17.55 4.60
N GLN A 66 -0.38 -18.63 5.09
CA GLN A 66 -1.09 -19.78 5.65
C GLN A 66 -0.59 -19.97 7.08
N THR A 67 -1.20 -19.27 8.03
CA THR A 67 -1.20 -19.71 9.43
C THR A 67 -2.36 -19.09 10.20
N SER A 68 -3.01 -19.98 10.95
CA SER A 68 -3.97 -19.86 12.07
C SER A 68 -5.46 -19.71 11.74
N ASP A 69 -6.17 -20.82 11.92
CA ASP A 69 -7.62 -21.05 11.81
C ASP A 69 -8.49 -20.31 12.87
N ASP A 70 -8.10 -19.12 13.32
CA ASP A 70 -8.89 -18.29 14.24
C ASP A 70 -9.59 -17.10 13.52
N ASP A 71 -9.43 -16.97 12.19
CA ASP A 71 -9.76 -15.78 11.38
C ASP A 71 -11.04 -15.94 10.51
N GLU A 72 -12.04 -16.74 10.91
CA GLU A 72 -13.27 -16.91 10.11
C GLU A 72 -14.08 -15.61 9.88
N GLU A 73 -13.87 -14.57 10.67
CA GLU A 73 -14.55 -13.27 10.50
C GLU A 73 -13.79 -12.23 9.66
N ARG A 74 -12.48 -12.43 9.44
CA ARG A 74 -11.64 -11.46 8.74
C ARG A 74 -11.39 -11.93 7.31
N GLY A 75 -12.02 -11.27 6.34
CA GLY A 75 -11.76 -11.54 4.93
C GLY A 75 -10.27 -11.42 4.59
N GLU A 76 -9.86 -12.07 3.50
CA GLU A 76 -8.46 -12.09 3.06
C GLU A 76 -7.85 -10.68 3.00
N GLN A 77 -6.69 -10.53 3.61
CA GLN A 77 -5.94 -9.28 3.70
C GLN A 77 -5.03 -9.13 2.48
N TRP A 78 -5.16 -8.03 1.72
CA TRP A 78 -4.31 -7.78 0.56
C TRP A 78 -4.17 -6.29 0.24
N VAL A 79 -3.14 -5.94 -0.53
CA VAL A 79 -2.84 -4.54 -0.90
C VAL A 79 -3.08 -4.31 -2.38
N GLU A 80 -3.87 -3.29 -2.69
CA GLU A 80 -4.12 -2.77 -4.03
C GLU A 80 -3.25 -1.55 -4.31
N VAL A 81 -2.58 -1.53 -5.46
CA VAL A 81 -1.88 -0.33 -5.95
C VAL A 81 -2.90 0.54 -6.70
N VAL A 82 -3.20 1.72 -6.15
CA VAL A 82 -4.20 2.63 -6.74
C VAL A 82 -3.54 3.63 -7.69
N SER A 83 -2.40 4.21 -7.30
CA SER A 83 -1.64 5.14 -8.13
C SER A 83 -0.18 5.23 -7.71
N TRP A 84 0.65 5.72 -8.64
CA TRP A 84 2.03 6.12 -8.40
C TRP A 84 2.21 7.63 -8.30
N GLU A 85 1.24 8.42 -8.76
CA GLU A 85 1.23 9.90 -8.72
C GLU A 85 -0.19 10.40 -8.36
N PRO A 86 -0.51 10.60 -7.07
CA PRO A 86 0.38 10.37 -5.93
C PRO A 86 0.55 8.87 -5.68
N ARG A 87 1.61 8.50 -4.96
CA ARG A 87 1.75 7.11 -4.47
C ARG A 87 0.60 6.83 -3.51
N ALA A 88 -0.29 5.93 -3.89
CA ALA A 88 -1.50 5.61 -3.14
C ALA A 88 -1.80 4.09 -3.22
N PHE A 89 -2.04 3.50 -2.06
CA PHE A 89 -2.25 2.06 -1.88
C PHE A 89 -3.43 1.84 -0.93
N VAL A 90 -4.31 0.90 -1.24
CA VAL A 90 -5.38 0.47 -0.33
C VAL A 90 -4.99 -0.88 0.26
N TYR A 91 -5.02 -0.98 1.58
CA TYR A 91 -4.94 -2.25 2.28
C TYR A 91 -6.37 -2.67 2.64
N HIS A 92 -6.87 -3.70 1.96
CA HIS A 92 -8.19 -4.26 2.21
C HIS A 92 -8.22 -5.08 3.50
N ASN A 93 -9.33 -4.97 4.24
CA ASN A 93 -9.53 -5.65 5.53
C ASN A 93 -8.42 -5.35 6.56
N PHE A 94 -7.91 -4.11 6.55
CA PHE A 94 -6.84 -3.65 7.45
C PHE A 94 -7.28 -3.60 8.92
N LEU A 95 -8.47 -3.06 9.19
CA LEU A 95 -9.13 -3.12 10.50
C LEU A 95 -10.19 -4.22 10.51
N THR A 96 -10.38 -4.87 11.66
CA THR A 96 -11.57 -5.69 11.88
C THR A 96 -12.79 -4.80 12.11
N LYS A 97 -13.99 -5.39 12.03
CA LYS A 97 -15.23 -4.64 12.30
C LYS A 97 -15.24 -4.12 13.74
N GLU A 98 -14.77 -4.92 14.69
CA GLU A 98 -14.73 -4.61 16.12
C GLU A 98 -13.77 -3.44 16.39
N GLU A 99 -12.63 -3.40 15.70
CA GLU A 99 -11.70 -2.26 15.77
C GLU A 99 -12.33 -0.98 15.21
N CYS A 100 -13.08 -1.07 14.11
CA CYS A 100 -13.81 0.08 13.57
C CYS A 100 -14.85 0.61 14.57
N ASP A 101 -15.71 -0.26 15.12
CA ASP A 101 -16.74 0.14 16.08
C ASP A 101 -16.12 0.69 17.36
N TYR A 102 -15.05 0.07 17.84
CA TYR A 102 -14.30 0.54 19.00
C TYR A 102 -13.82 1.98 18.83
N LEU A 103 -13.15 2.29 17.71
CA LEU A 103 -12.66 3.65 17.43
C LEU A 103 -13.80 4.67 17.35
N ILE A 104 -14.93 4.30 16.75
CA ILE A 104 -16.12 5.14 16.70
C ILE A 104 -16.65 5.41 18.11
N ASP A 105 -16.81 4.37 18.92
CA ASP A 105 -17.45 4.46 20.23
C ASP A 105 -16.65 5.28 21.25
N ILE A 106 -15.31 5.16 21.25
CA ILE A 106 -14.48 5.99 22.13
C ILE A 106 -14.35 7.43 21.65
N ALA A 107 -14.63 7.71 20.37
CA ALA A 107 -14.58 9.04 19.78
C ALA A 107 -15.89 9.82 19.96
N LYS A 108 -17.05 9.15 19.80
CA LYS A 108 -18.40 9.74 19.87
C LYS A 108 -18.60 10.78 20.98
N PRO A 109 -18.20 10.55 22.25
CA PRO A 109 -18.44 11.50 23.34
C PRO A 109 -17.65 12.81 23.23
N SER A 110 -16.60 12.86 22.40
CA SER A 110 -15.68 13.99 22.30
C SER A 110 -15.67 14.64 20.91
N MET A 111 -16.66 14.33 20.08
CA MET A 111 -16.78 14.90 18.74
C MET A 111 -17.13 16.38 18.78
N GLN A 112 -16.36 17.20 18.08
CA GLN A 112 -16.60 18.62 17.92
C GLN A 112 -16.52 19.01 16.45
N LYS A 113 -17.07 20.17 16.07
CA LYS A 113 -16.96 20.67 14.69
C LYS A 113 -15.48 20.74 14.29
N SER A 114 -15.14 20.18 13.13
CA SER A 114 -13.77 20.10 12.65
C SER A 114 -13.26 21.49 12.22
N THR A 115 -11.98 21.73 12.46
CA THR A 115 -11.26 22.93 12.03
C THR A 115 -10.21 22.60 10.96
N VAL A 116 -9.65 23.64 10.35
CA VAL A 116 -8.52 23.53 9.39
C VAL A 116 -7.33 24.35 9.89
N VAL A 117 -6.14 23.98 9.43
CA VAL A 117 -4.91 24.75 9.67
C VAL A 117 -4.84 25.90 8.67
N ASP A 118 -4.71 27.12 9.16
CA ASP A 118 -4.49 28.31 8.37
C ASP A 118 -3.05 28.32 7.82
N SER A 119 -2.90 28.45 6.51
CA SER A 119 -1.60 28.30 5.84
C SER A 119 -0.61 29.43 6.12
N GLU A 120 -1.09 30.61 6.50
CA GLU A 120 -0.22 31.77 6.80
C GLU A 120 0.23 31.74 8.26
N THR A 121 -0.68 31.40 9.17
CA THR A 121 -0.45 31.52 10.61
C THR A 121 -0.16 30.20 11.30
N GLY A 122 -0.44 29.06 10.65
CA GLY A 122 -0.34 27.71 11.21
C GLY A 122 -1.40 27.39 12.27
N LYS A 123 -2.38 28.27 12.52
CA LYS A 123 -3.39 28.13 13.60
C LYS A 123 -4.67 27.46 13.12
N SER A 124 -5.40 26.87 14.07
CA SER A 124 -6.73 26.28 13.85
C SER A 124 -7.78 27.37 13.56
N LYS A 125 -8.59 27.19 12.50
CA LYS A 125 -9.66 28.12 12.08
C LYS A 125 -10.96 27.38 11.80
N ASP A 126 -12.11 28.01 12.12
CA ASP A 126 -13.42 27.48 11.77
C ASP A 126 -13.56 27.38 10.25
N SER A 127 -14.10 26.25 9.78
CA SER A 127 -14.00 25.86 8.39
C SER A 127 -15.37 25.81 7.72
N ARG A 128 -15.50 26.54 6.60
CA ARG A 128 -16.57 26.32 5.62
C ARG A 128 -16.19 25.25 4.60
N VAL A 129 -14.91 24.85 4.58
CA VAL A 129 -14.34 23.92 3.59
C VAL A 129 -14.21 22.50 4.13
N ARG A 130 -14.20 22.31 5.45
CA ARG A 130 -14.32 21.04 6.15
C ARG A 130 -15.51 21.13 7.09
N THR A 131 -16.55 20.36 6.81
CA THR A 131 -17.82 20.47 7.53
C THR A 131 -18.13 19.29 8.44
N SER A 132 -17.15 18.38 8.63
CA SER A 132 -17.25 17.24 9.53
C SER A 132 -17.23 17.63 11.01
N SER A 133 -17.54 16.64 11.85
CA SER A 133 -17.10 16.62 13.25
C SER A 133 -15.87 15.72 13.41
N GLY A 134 -15.07 15.97 14.44
CA GLY A 134 -13.84 15.22 14.69
C GLY A 134 -13.34 15.30 16.13
N THR A 135 -12.46 14.38 16.47
CA THR A 135 -11.74 14.35 17.75
C THR A 135 -10.39 13.64 17.58
N PHE A 136 -9.49 13.83 18.54
CA PHE A 136 -8.19 13.16 18.56
C PHE A 136 -8.13 12.12 19.68
N LEU A 137 -7.65 10.94 19.34
CA LEU A 137 -7.26 9.91 20.29
C LEU A 137 -5.74 9.97 20.47
N PRO A 138 -5.23 10.12 21.71
CA PRO A 138 -3.79 10.17 21.96
C PRO A 138 -3.07 8.92 21.43
N ARG A 139 -1.82 9.12 20.97
CA ARG A 139 -0.96 7.99 20.59
C ARG A 139 -0.80 7.04 21.77
N GLY A 140 -0.93 5.75 21.52
CA GLY A 140 -0.78 4.72 22.54
C GLY A 140 -1.82 4.72 23.66
N ARG A 141 -2.99 5.34 23.45
CA ARG A 141 -4.08 5.48 24.44
C ARG A 141 -4.38 4.20 25.21
N ASP A 142 -4.52 3.08 24.51
CA ASP A 142 -4.88 1.78 25.06
C ASP A 142 -4.28 0.64 24.21
N LYS A 143 -4.59 -0.62 24.56
CA LYS A 143 -4.05 -1.79 23.85
C LYS A 143 -4.54 -1.86 22.39
N ILE A 144 -5.79 -1.51 22.11
CA ILE A 144 -6.37 -1.61 20.77
C ILE A 144 -5.76 -0.53 19.87
N VAL A 145 -5.70 0.72 20.35
CA VAL A 145 -5.05 1.82 19.63
C VAL A 145 -3.58 1.51 19.35
N ARG A 146 -2.82 0.98 20.32
CA ARG A 146 -1.41 0.58 20.10
C ARG A 146 -1.26 -0.49 19.02
N ASN A 147 -2.16 -1.48 19.00
CA ASN A 147 -2.12 -2.53 17.98
C ASN A 147 -2.42 -1.97 16.59
N ILE A 148 -3.39 -1.08 16.46
CA ILE A 148 -3.70 -0.38 15.21
C ILE A 148 -2.50 0.47 14.76
N GLU A 149 -1.88 1.21 15.66
CA GLU A 149 -0.70 2.02 15.37
C GLU A 149 0.49 1.18 14.92
N LYS A 150 0.68 -0.01 15.51
CA LYS A 150 1.67 -0.97 15.04
C LYS A 150 1.37 -1.45 13.62
N LYS A 151 0.11 -1.81 13.32
CA LYS A 151 -0.30 -2.18 11.94
C LYS A 151 -0.04 -1.06 10.94
N ILE A 152 -0.27 0.19 11.35
CA ILE A 152 0.04 1.37 10.51
C ILE A 152 1.54 1.47 10.26
N ALA A 153 2.37 1.28 11.29
CA ALA A 153 3.82 1.27 11.14
C ALA A 153 4.31 0.15 10.22
N ASP A 154 3.75 -1.06 10.37
CA ASP A 154 4.06 -2.21 9.51
C ASP A 154 3.67 -1.95 8.05
N PHE A 155 2.50 -1.34 7.79
CA PHE A 155 2.04 -1.03 6.43
C PHE A 155 2.81 0.11 5.76
N SER A 156 3.10 1.17 6.52
CA SER A 156 3.77 2.37 6.00
C SER A 156 5.29 2.30 6.02
N PHE A 157 5.85 1.33 6.75
CA PHE A 157 7.28 1.21 7.08
C PHE A 157 7.84 2.44 7.83
N ILE A 158 6.99 3.17 8.56
CA ILE A 158 7.35 4.35 9.35
C ILE A 158 7.14 4.03 10.84
N PRO A 159 8.10 4.30 11.74
CA PRO A 159 7.96 3.97 13.16
C PRO A 159 6.74 4.62 13.82
N VAL A 160 6.17 3.95 14.84
CA VAL A 160 4.98 4.43 15.57
C VAL A 160 5.20 5.82 16.17
N GLU A 161 6.43 6.10 16.59
CA GLU A 161 6.89 7.35 17.22
C GLU A 161 6.83 8.54 16.26
N HIS A 162 6.80 8.32 14.96
CA HIS A 162 6.64 9.37 13.94
C HIS A 162 5.17 9.72 13.71
N GLY A 163 4.24 8.92 14.24
CA GLY A 163 2.83 9.15 14.10
C GLY A 163 2.28 10.18 15.09
N GLU A 164 1.43 11.07 14.61
CA GLU A 164 0.54 11.90 15.44
C GLU A 164 -0.54 11.05 16.14
N GLY A 165 -1.40 11.64 16.97
CA GLY A 165 -2.60 10.94 17.47
C GLY A 165 -3.56 10.56 16.34
N LEU A 166 -4.42 9.56 16.57
CA LEU A 166 -5.47 9.19 15.61
C LEU A 166 -6.55 10.28 15.58
N GLN A 167 -6.81 10.87 14.42
CA GLN A 167 -7.94 11.78 14.24
C GLN A 167 -9.16 10.99 13.76
N VAL A 168 -10.19 10.87 14.60
CA VAL A 168 -11.48 10.26 14.19
C VAL A 168 -12.41 11.35 13.67
N LEU A 169 -13.09 11.08 12.57
CA LEU A 169 -13.93 12.03 11.84
C LEU A 169 -15.27 11.41 11.48
N HIS A 170 -16.32 12.23 11.56
CA HIS A 170 -17.67 11.86 11.16
C HIS A 170 -18.24 12.90 10.19
N TYR A 171 -18.73 12.42 9.05
CA TYR A 171 -19.44 13.19 8.04
C TYR A 171 -20.87 12.69 7.92
N GLU A 172 -21.81 13.58 8.17
CA GLU A 172 -23.24 13.41 7.89
C GLU A 172 -23.54 13.70 6.41
N VAL A 173 -24.77 13.42 5.98
CA VAL A 173 -25.24 13.75 4.63
C VAL A 173 -24.99 15.23 4.30
N GLY A 174 -24.39 15.47 3.13
CA GLY A 174 -23.99 16.80 2.64
C GLY A 174 -22.66 17.32 3.18
N GLN A 175 -22.12 16.74 4.25
CA GLN A 175 -20.82 17.15 4.78
C GLN A 175 -19.67 16.64 3.91
N LYS A 176 -18.60 17.43 3.84
CA LYS A 176 -17.47 17.23 2.92
C LYS A 176 -16.16 17.80 3.47
N TYR A 177 -15.08 17.53 2.75
CA TYR A 177 -13.81 18.24 2.89
C TYR A 177 -13.31 18.63 1.51
N GLU A 178 -13.22 19.92 1.24
CA GLU A 178 -12.59 20.44 0.02
C GLU A 178 -11.16 19.92 -0.17
N PRO A 179 -10.68 19.83 -1.43
CA PRO A 179 -9.32 19.40 -1.72
C PRO A 179 -8.27 20.24 -0.97
N HIS A 180 -7.34 19.55 -0.32
CA HIS A 180 -6.26 20.12 0.48
C HIS A 180 -5.02 19.21 0.46
N TYR A 181 -3.94 19.72 1.04
CA TYR A 181 -2.74 18.95 1.29
C TYR A 181 -2.62 18.64 2.78
N ASP A 182 -2.06 17.47 3.10
CA ASP A 182 -1.75 17.11 4.48
C ASP A 182 -0.41 17.67 4.95
N TYR A 183 0.50 17.98 4.02
CA TYR A 183 1.75 18.65 4.33
C TYR A 183 1.51 20.12 4.73
N PHE A 184 2.43 20.65 5.52
CA PHE A 184 2.44 22.03 5.96
C PHE A 184 3.17 22.93 4.96
N LEU A 185 2.65 24.14 4.80
CA LEU A 185 3.34 25.24 4.10
C LEU A 185 3.98 26.24 5.06
N ASP A 186 3.74 26.06 6.36
CA ASP A 186 4.23 26.93 7.43
C ASP A 186 5.37 26.28 8.23
N ASP A 187 6.21 27.11 8.85
CA ASP A 187 7.33 26.68 9.69
C ASP A 187 6.92 26.32 11.13
N PHE A 188 5.69 26.66 11.55
CA PHE A 188 5.26 26.44 12.93
C PHE A 188 4.95 24.95 13.16
N ASN A 189 4.16 24.36 12.28
CA ASN A 189 3.70 22.98 12.38
C ASN A 189 4.80 21.96 12.09
N THR A 190 5.84 22.34 11.35
CA THR A 190 7.00 21.47 11.06
C THR A 190 7.98 21.37 12.24
N LYS A 191 7.87 22.19 13.29
CA LYS A 191 8.78 22.13 14.45
C LYS A 191 8.70 20.83 15.25
N ASN A 192 7.53 20.20 15.30
CA ASN A 192 7.34 18.92 16.00
C ASN A 192 7.29 17.77 14.99
N GLY A 193 8.34 16.95 14.94
CA GLY A 193 8.43 15.82 14.01
C GLY A 193 8.74 16.18 12.55
N GLY A 194 8.85 17.46 12.17
CA GLY A 194 9.10 17.86 10.79
C GLY A 194 7.85 17.79 9.90
N GLN A 195 8.03 17.64 8.59
CA GLN A 195 6.93 17.56 7.62
C GLN A 195 6.12 16.26 7.77
N ARG A 196 4.84 16.29 7.37
CA ARG A 196 4.02 15.07 7.17
C ARG A 196 4.40 14.42 5.84
N ILE A 197 4.93 13.20 5.89
CA ILE A 197 5.41 12.45 4.70
C ILE A 197 4.32 11.60 4.07
N ALA A 198 3.43 11.08 4.89
CA ALA A 198 2.40 10.14 4.47
C ALA A 198 1.19 10.20 5.42
N THR A 199 0.08 9.74 4.90
CA THR A 199 -1.20 9.67 5.61
C THR A 199 -1.78 8.29 5.45
N VAL A 200 -2.23 7.71 6.56
CA VAL A 200 -3.09 6.52 6.55
C VAL A 200 -4.51 6.93 6.94
N LEU A 201 -5.44 6.80 6.00
CA LEU A 201 -6.85 7.07 6.17
C LEU A 201 -7.61 5.74 6.23
N MET A 202 -8.09 5.38 7.42
CA MET A 202 -8.88 4.17 7.67
C MET A 202 -10.37 4.48 7.58
N TYR A 203 -11.11 3.68 6.83
CA TYR A 203 -12.57 3.80 6.72
C TYR A 203 -13.25 2.94 7.79
N LEU A 204 -14.01 3.57 8.68
CA LEU A 204 -14.63 2.89 9.82
C LEU A 204 -16.07 2.45 9.52
N THR A 205 -16.67 2.98 8.45
CA THR A 205 -17.99 2.57 7.95
C THR A 205 -17.98 2.40 6.43
N ASP A 206 -18.89 1.55 5.94
CA ASP A 206 -19.30 1.56 4.55
C ASP A 206 -20.17 2.80 4.32
N VAL A 207 -19.98 3.45 3.17
CA VAL A 207 -20.80 4.60 2.76
C VAL A 207 -21.64 4.19 1.56
N GLU A 208 -22.95 4.36 1.68
CA GLU A 208 -23.89 3.91 0.65
C GLU A 208 -23.71 4.68 -0.66
N GLU A 209 -23.62 6.01 -0.58
CA GLU A 209 -23.41 6.88 -1.74
C GLU A 209 -22.60 8.14 -1.36
N GLY A 210 -21.64 8.50 -2.22
CA GLY A 210 -20.73 9.62 -1.98
C GLY A 210 -19.63 9.29 -0.97
N GLY A 211 -19.09 10.33 -0.32
CA GLY A 211 -18.09 10.19 0.75
C GLY A 211 -16.70 9.74 0.27
N GLU A 212 -16.45 9.68 -1.03
CA GLU A 212 -15.19 9.21 -1.59
C GLU A 212 -14.00 10.07 -1.18
N THR A 213 -12.81 9.47 -1.15
CA THR A 213 -11.56 10.22 -1.04
C THR A 213 -11.06 10.47 -2.45
N VAL A 214 -11.12 11.72 -2.91
CA VAL A 214 -10.81 12.10 -4.29
C VAL A 214 -9.46 12.81 -4.37
N PHE A 215 -8.64 12.44 -5.35
CA PHE A 215 -7.37 13.05 -5.73
C PHE A 215 -7.52 13.75 -7.09
N PRO A 216 -7.98 15.01 -7.13
CA PRO A 216 -8.22 15.73 -8.38
C PRO A 216 -6.95 16.03 -9.18
N ALA A 217 -5.77 16.03 -8.54
CA ALA A 217 -4.50 16.31 -9.18
C ALA A 217 -3.71 15.03 -9.59
N ALA A 218 -4.25 13.85 -9.30
CA ALA A 218 -3.62 12.58 -9.63
C ALA A 218 -3.36 12.45 -11.13
N LYS A 219 -2.24 11.82 -11.50
CA LYS A 219 -1.88 11.54 -12.88
C LYS A 219 -2.32 10.12 -13.24
N GLY A 220 -2.89 9.97 -14.43
CA GLY A 220 -3.33 8.69 -14.95
C GLY A 220 -4.81 8.66 -15.31
N ASN A 221 -5.24 7.53 -15.86
CA ASN A 221 -6.64 7.34 -16.24
C ASN A 221 -7.45 6.89 -15.02
N PHE A 222 -7.99 7.85 -14.26
CA PHE A 222 -8.80 7.54 -13.08
C PHE A 222 -10.15 6.87 -13.40
N SER A 223 -10.59 6.83 -14.66
CA SER A 223 -11.79 6.06 -15.05
C SER A 223 -11.57 4.54 -15.08
N SER A 224 -10.33 4.08 -14.90
CA SER A 224 -10.02 2.65 -14.86
C SER A 224 -10.21 2.00 -13.49
N VAL A 225 -10.60 2.74 -12.46
CA VAL A 225 -10.86 2.14 -11.14
C VAL A 225 -12.10 1.22 -11.22
N PRO A 226 -12.09 0.04 -10.59
CA PRO A 226 -13.19 -0.93 -10.69
C PRO A 226 -14.57 -0.38 -10.29
N TRP A 227 -14.59 0.60 -9.39
CA TRP A 227 -15.81 1.23 -8.85
C TRP A 227 -16.22 2.53 -9.57
N TRP A 228 -15.66 2.84 -10.74
CA TRP A 228 -15.90 4.12 -11.45
C TRP A 228 -17.40 4.45 -11.63
N ASN A 229 -18.20 3.45 -12.00
CA ASN A 229 -19.63 3.64 -12.25
C ASN A 229 -20.44 3.91 -10.98
N GLU A 230 -19.91 3.56 -9.81
CA GLU A 230 -20.52 3.80 -8.50
C GLU A 230 -20.12 5.15 -7.89
N LEU A 231 -19.19 5.87 -8.52
CA LEU A 231 -18.72 7.16 -8.03
C LEU A 231 -19.78 8.25 -8.23
N SER A 232 -19.87 9.12 -7.23
CA SER A 232 -20.57 10.40 -7.31
C SER A 232 -19.92 11.33 -8.35
N ASP A 233 -20.64 12.39 -8.72
CA ASP A 233 -20.10 13.44 -9.60
C ASP A 233 -18.86 14.10 -9.03
N CYS A 234 -18.71 14.13 -7.70
CA CYS A 234 -17.48 14.57 -7.05
C CYS A 234 -16.35 13.56 -7.24
N GLY A 235 -16.62 12.28 -6.99
CA GLY A 235 -15.63 11.21 -7.14
C GLY A 235 -15.11 11.08 -8.56
N LYS A 236 -15.92 11.40 -9.57
CA LYS A 236 -15.52 11.38 -10.99
C LYS A 236 -14.57 12.52 -11.41
N LYS A 237 -14.29 13.49 -10.54
CA LYS A 237 -13.38 14.63 -10.84
C LYS A 237 -11.90 14.29 -10.66
N GLY A 238 -11.57 13.07 -10.24
CA GLY A 238 -10.20 12.62 -10.07
C GLY A 238 -10.13 11.14 -9.75
N LEU A 239 -8.93 10.67 -9.40
CA LEU A 239 -8.75 9.33 -8.84
C LEU A 239 -9.44 9.27 -7.48
N SER A 240 -10.37 8.33 -7.30
CA SER A 240 -11.17 8.28 -6.09
C SER A 240 -11.19 6.91 -5.47
N ILE A 241 -11.23 6.86 -4.14
CA ILE A 241 -11.38 5.64 -3.35
C ILE A 241 -12.73 5.69 -2.64
N LYS A 242 -13.57 4.68 -2.87
CA LYS A 242 -14.86 4.51 -2.19
C LYS A 242 -14.63 4.03 -0.75
N PRO A 243 -15.26 4.63 0.28
CA PRO A 243 -15.11 4.17 1.65
C PRO A 243 -15.72 2.78 1.82
N ARG A 244 -14.90 1.83 2.28
CA ARG A 244 -15.31 0.47 2.64
C ARG A 244 -14.82 0.16 4.02
N ARG A 245 -15.71 -0.27 4.91
CA ARG A 245 -15.37 -0.49 6.31
C ARG A 245 -14.23 -1.49 6.43
N GLY A 246 -13.20 -1.12 7.20
CA GLY A 246 -12.03 -1.93 7.44
C GLY A 246 -10.86 -1.64 6.49
N ASP A 247 -11.10 -1.00 5.34
CA ASP A 247 -10.04 -0.65 4.40
C ASP A 247 -9.23 0.55 4.91
N ALA A 248 -7.93 0.56 4.57
CA ALA A 248 -7.03 1.67 4.88
C ALA A 248 -6.30 2.16 3.62
N LEU A 249 -6.45 3.44 3.32
CA LEU A 249 -5.73 4.12 2.25
C LEU A 249 -4.42 4.72 2.81
N LEU A 250 -3.28 4.27 2.30
CA LEU A 250 -1.98 4.93 2.50
C LEU A 250 -1.66 5.76 1.27
N PHE A 251 -1.42 7.06 1.45
CA PHE A 251 -0.91 7.93 0.39
C PHE A 251 0.21 8.84 0.88
N TRP A 252 1.07 9.25 -0.04
CA TRP A 252 2.28 10.01 0.28
C TRP A 252 2.11 11.48 -0.08
N SER A 253 2.42 12.35 0.89
CA SER A 253 2.47 13.81 0.73
C SER A 253 3.81 14.28 0.14
N MET A 254 4.81 13.40 0.11
CA MET A 254 6.16 13.68 -0.36
C MET A 254 6.66 12.58 -1.31
N LYS A 255 7.48 13.01 -2.27
CA LYS A 255 8.20 12.14 -3.20
C LYS A 255 9.42 11.50 -2.52
N PRO A 256 9.98 10.42 -3.09
CA PRO A 256 11.19 9.79 -2.56
C PRO A 256 12.42 10.70 -2.46
N ASP A 257 12.48 11.77 -3.25
CA ASP A 257 13.52 12.81 -3.20
C ASP A 257 13.28 13.87 -2.11
N ALA A 258 12.31 13.64 -1.22
CA ALA A 258 11.86 14.54 -0.16
C ALA A 258 11.25 15.87 -0.64
N THR A 259 10.88 16.00 -1.91
CA THR A 259 10.06 17.13 -2.38
C THR A 259 8.58 16.89 -2.10
N LEU A 260 7.81 17.97 -1.92
CA LEU A 260 6.35 17.89 -1.76
C LEU A 260 5.69 17.35 -3.04
N ASP A 261 4.71 16.47 -2.90
CA ASP A 261 3.98 15.91 -4.03
C ASP A 261 2.67 16.65 -4.27
N SER A 262 2.63 17.57 -5.23
CA SER A 262 1.41 18.31 -5.57
C SER A 262 0.30 17.43 -6.15
N SER A 263 0.59 16.21 -6.59
CA SER A 263 -0.44 15.25 -7.00
C SER A 263 -1.21 14.67 -5.80
N SER A 264 -0.69 14.83 -4.57
CA SER A 264 -1.33 14.38 -3.33
C SER A 264 -2.46 15.30 -2.84
N LEU A 265 -2.85 16.30 -3.64
CA LEU A 265 -4.04 17.12 -3.38
C LEU A 265 -5.25 16.18 -3.29
N HIS A 266 -5.94 16.18 -2.16
CA HIS A 266 -7.03 15.24 -1.92
C HIS A 266 -8.16 15.87 -1.10
N GLY A 267 -9.36 15.34 -1.25
CA GLY A 267 -10.56 15.82 -0.55
C GLY A 267 -11.50 14.68 -0.19
N GLY A 268 -12.47 14.99 0.67
CA GLY A 268 -13.60 14.12 0.99
C GLY A 268 -14.83 14.60 0.24
N CYS A 269 -15.30 13.81 -0.72
CA CYS A 269 -16.54 14.11 -1.42
C CYS A 269 -17.74 14.14 -0.46
N PRO A 270 -18.80 14.91 -0.79
CA PRO A 270 -19.99 14.96 0.03
C PRO A 270 -20.58 13.57 0.25
N VAL A 271 -20.98 13.26 1.48
CA VAL A 271 -21.83 12.07 1.72
C VAL A 271 -23.20 12.34 1.12
N ILE A 272 -23.67 11.49 0.23
CA ILE A 272 -24.99 11.62 -0.39
C ILE A 272 -26.00 10.75 0.37
N LYS A 273 -25.59 9.54 0.77
CA LYS A 273 -26.42 8.61 1.54
C LYS A 273 -25.57 7.80 2.54
N GLY A 274 -26.12 7.58 3.73
CA GLY A 274 -25.44 6.92 4.85
C GLY A 274 -24.66 7.90 5.72
N ASN A 275 -23.61 7.41 6.40
CA ASN A 275 -22.73 8.21 7.25
C ASN A 275 -21.29 7.73 7.09
N LYS A 276 -20.34 8.66 7.00
CA LYS A 276 -18.93 8.32 6.86
C LYS A 276 -18.21 8.54 8.18
N TRP A 277 -17.68 7.45 8.74
CA TRP A 277 -16.68 7.50 9.80
C TRP A 277 -15.32 7.13 9.24
N SER A 278 -14.29 7.86 9.65
CA SER A 278 -12.91 7.59 9.25
C SER A 278 -11.95 7.92 10.38
N SER A 279 -10.77 7.28 10.38
CA SER A 279 -9.67 7.61 11.27
C SER A 279 -8.41 7.91 10.46
N THR A 280 -7.83 9.08 10.68
CA THR A 280 -6.63 9.54 9.98
C THR A 280 -5.42 9.46 10.92
N LYS A 281 -4.33 8.91 10.41
CA LYS A 281 -3.00 8.94 11.04
C LYS A 281 -2.05 9.69 10.12
N TRP A 282 -1.55 10.82 10.58
CA TRP A 282 -0.47 11.54 9.90
C TRP A 282 0.88 11.06 10.40
N LEU A 283 1.80 10.82 9.46
CA LEU A 283 3.14 10.30 9.72
C LEU A 283 4.16 11.38 9.40
N ARG A 284 5.08 11.63 10.34
CA ARG A 284 6.09 12.68 10.28
C ARG A 284 7.45 12.16 9.77
N VAL A 285 8.29 13.04 9.23
CA VAL A 285 9.68 12.69 8.85
C VAL A 285 10.50 12.21 10.05
N ASN A 286 10.30 12.82 11.23
CA ASN A 286 11.01 12.53 12.47
C ASN A 286 10.02 12.13 13.56
N GLU A 287 10.54 11.67 14.71
CA GLU A 287 9.74 11.43 15.91
C GLU A 287 8.86 12.64 16.26
N TYR A 288 7.55 12.37 16.39
CA TYR A 288 6.56 13.32 16.85
C TYR A 288 6.45 13.23 18.37
N LYS A 289 6.70 14.34 19.05
CA LYS A 289 6.56 14.43 20.51
C LYS A 289 5.08 14.62 20.84
N ALA A 290 4.48 13.56 21.38
CA ALA A 290 3.07 13.50 21.77
C ALA A 290 2.79 14.32 23.03
#